data_AF-A0A9D0J600-F1
#
_entry.id   AF-A0A9D0J600-F1
#
_cell.length_a   1.000
_cell.length_b   1.000
_cell.length_c   1.000
_cell.angle_alpha   90.00
_cell.angle_beta   90.00
_cell.angle_gamma   90.00
#
_symmetry.space_group_name_H-M   'P 1'
#
loop_
_entity.id
_entity.type
_entity.pdbx_description
1 polymer ?
#
loop_
_entity_poly.entity_id
_entity_poly.type
_entity_poly.pdbx_seq_one_letter_code
_entity_poly.pdbx_strand_id
1 'polypeptide(L)' 'MESYKVMIVEDDAVTAMNLKMALENQGYEVAATVDTSLQAPNKIKVYEPDIVLVDISL' A
#
# COMPACT_ATOMS: atom_id res chain seq x y z
N MET A 1 14.49 -3.86 -14.50
CA MET A 1 13.33 -4.62 -13.99
C MET A 1 12.33 -3.58 -13.57
N GLU A 2 11.13 -3.60 -14.12
CA GLU A 2 10.08 -2.71 -13.62
C GLU A 2 9.65 -3.19 -12.24
N SER A 3 9.68 -2.27 -11.27
CA SER A 3 9.23 -2.51 -9.91
C SER A 3 7.80 -2.01 -9.83
N TYR A 4 6.84 -2.92 -9.65
CA TYR A 4 5.44 -2.54 -9.48
C TYR A 4 5.27 -1.76 -8.17
N LYS A 5 4.53 -0.65 -8.24
CA LYS A 5 4.19 0.20 -7.11
C LYS A 5 2.92 -0.28 -6.44
N VAL A 6 3.04 -0.58 -5.15
CA VAL A 6 1.95 -1.07 -4.32
C VAL A 6 1.56 0.01 -3.32
N MET A 7 0.26 0.26 -3.19
CA MET A 7 -0.32 1.03 -2.09
C MET A 7 -1.03 0.09 -1.12
N ILE A 8 -0.85 0.33 0.19
CA ILE A 8 -1.48 -0.46 1.26
C ILE A 8 -2.53 0.41 1.97
N VAL A 9 -3.73 -0.12 2.18
CA VAL A 9 -4.81 0.48 2.99
C VAL A 9 -5.05 -0.43 4.20
N GLU A 10 -4.58 -0.01 5.37
CA GLU A 10 -4.50 -0.80 6.60
C GLU A 10 -4.41 0.17 7.81
N ASP A 11 -5.30 0.02 8.79
CA ASP A 11 -5.39 0.91 9.96
C ASP A 11 -4.47 0.45 11.11
N ASP A 12 -4.10 -0.83 11.15
CA ASP A 12 -3.08 -1.33 12.06
C ASP A 12 -1.66 -1.09 11.54
N ALA A 13 -0.97 -0.13 12.16
CA ALA A 13 0.38 0.28 11.75
C ALA A 13 1.41 -0.86 11.76
N VAL A 14 1.27 -1.85 12.65
CA VAL A 14 2.18 -2.99 12.73
C VAL A 14 1.98 -3.92 11.53
N THR A 15 0.72 -4.21 11.19
CA THR A 15 0.34 -5.02 10.03
C THR A 15 0.77 -4.34 8.74
N ALA A 16 0.53 -3.03 8.60
CA ALA A 16 0.97 -2.24 7.46
C ALA A 16 2.50 -2.29 7.27
N MET A 17 3.26 -2.14 8.37
CA MET A 17 4.72 -2.20 8.35
C MET A 17 5.23 -3.60 7.96
N ASN A 18 4.65 -4.67 8.52
CA ASN A 18 5.01 -6.04 8.18
C ASN A 18 4.75 -6.34 6.70
N LEU A 19 3.58 -5.94 6.18
CA LEU A 19 3.22 -6.12 4.78
C LEU A 19 4.16 -5.33 3.85
N LYS A 20 4.49 -4.08 4.23
CA LYS A 20 5.47 -3.27 3.51
C LYS A 20 6.82 -3.98 3.39
N MET A 21 7.38 -4.45 4.51
CA MET A 21 8.66 -5.15 4.53
C MET A 21 8.62 -6.43 3.68
N ALA A 22 7.51 -7.18 3.73
CA ALA A 22 7.35 -8.38 2.93
C ALA A 22 7.35 -8.07 1.42
N LEU A 23 6.63 -7.03 0.99
CA LEU A 23 6.57 -6.59 -0.41
C LEU A 23 7.92 -6.09 -0.91
N GLU A 24 8.59 -5.22 -0.14
CA GLU A 24 9.91 -4.70 -0.47
C GLU A 24 10.95 -5.83 -0.60
N ASN A 25 10.91 -6.83 0.28
CA ASN A 25 11.77 -8.02 0.19
C ASN A 25 11.50 -8.89 -1.06
N GLN A 26 10.30 -8.83 -1.62
CA GLN A 26 9.95 -9.51 -2.88
C GLN A 26 10.26 -8.66 -4.12
N GLY A 27 10.80 -7.45 -3.95
CA GLY A 27 11.19 -6.57 -5.05
C GLY A 27 10.08 -5.63 -5.55
N TYR A 28 9.02 -5.44 -4.77
CA TYR A 28 8.01 -4.42 -5.04
C TYR A 28 8.40 -3.08 -4.40
N GLU A 29 7.87 -1.98 -4.95
CA GLU A 29 7.99 -0.65 -4.36
C GLU A 29 6.70 -0.34 -3.59
N VAL A 30 6.78 -0.01 -2.30
CA VAL A 30 5.61 0.44 -1.56
C VAL A 30 5.49 1.96 -1.65
N ALA A 31 4.60 2.44 -2.52
CA ALA A 31 4.44 3.85 -2.83
C ALA A 31 3.80 4.65 -1.68
N ALA A 32 2.84 4.03 -0.95
CA ALA A 32 2.21 4.64 0.21
C ALA A 32 1.50 3.59 1.10
N THR A 33 1.37 3.93 2.38
CA THR A 33 0.50 3.28 3.36
C THR A 33 -0.54 4.30 3.82
N VAL A 34 -1.82 3.93 3.84
CA VAL A 34 -2.92 4.77 4.31
C VAL A 34 -3.77 3.99 5.30
N ASP A 35 -4.30 4.68 6.30
CA ASP A 35 -5.06 4.09 7.42
C ASP A 35 -6.58 4.08 7.19
N THR A 36 -7.05 4.69 6.10
CA THR A 36 -8.48 4.88 5.85
C THR A 36 -8.82 4.75 4.37
N SER A 37 -9.90 4.01 4.08
CA SER A 37 -10.44 3.84 2.72
C SER A 37 -10.88 5.16 2.08
N LEU A 38 -11.29 6.15 2.88
CA LEU A 38 -11.69 7.48 2.41
C LEU A 38 -10.53 8.27 1.80
N GLN A 39 -9.29 8.04 2.24
CA GLN A 39 -8.11 8.72 1.70
C GLN A 39 -7.54 8.03 0.45
N ALA A 40 -7.86 6.75 0.24
CA ALA A 40 -7.30 5.94 -0.83
C ALA A 40 -7.51 6.54 -2.25
N PRO A 41 -8.71 7.03 -2.65
CA PRO A 41 -8.91 7.57 -4.00
C PRO A 41 -8.04 8.80 -4.31
N ASN A 42 -7.84 9.69 -3.33
CA ASN A 42 -6.98 10.86 -3.50
C ASN A 42 -5.51 10.45 -3.59
N LYS A 43 -5.11 9.47 -2.79
CA LYS A 43 -3.75 8.98 -2.73
C LYS A 43 -3.40 8.19 -4.00
N ILE A 44 -4.33 7.40 -4.55
CA ILE A 44 -4.15 6.71 -5.84
C ILE A 44 -3.81 7.70 -6.95
N LYS A 45 -4.47 8.86 -7.00
CA LYS A 45 -4.17 9.90 -7.99
C LYS A 45 -2.79 10.57 -7.82
N VAL A 46 -2.24 10.56 -6.60
CA VAL A 46 -0.96 11.20 -6.29
C VAL A 46 0.20 10.25 -6.50
N TYR A 47 0.03 8.99 -6.11
CA TYR A 47 1.10 7.99 -6.10
C TYR A 47 1.05 7.06 -7.33
N GLU A 48 -0.05 7.07 -8.08
CA GLU A 48 -0.30 6.25 -9.26
C GLU A 48 0.19 4.81 -9.08
N PRO A 49 -0.27 4.09 -8.03
CA PRO A 49 0.16 2.72 -7.80
C PRO A 49 -0.40 1.79 -8.88
N ASP A 50 0.36 0.75 -9.22
CA ASP A 50 -0.07 -0.33 -10.11
C ASP A 50 -1.07 -1.26 -9.41
N ILE A 51 -0.91 -1.43 -8.11
CA ILE A 51 -1.70 -2.35 -7.27
C ILE A 51 -2.08 -1.64 -5.96
N VAL A 52 -3.33 -1.81 -5.54
CA VAL A 52 -3.79 -1.37 -4.21
C VAL A 52 -4.21 -2.61 -3.42
N LEU A 53 -3.62 -2.80 -2.24
CA LEU A 53 -4.01 -3.82 -1.27
C LEU A 53 -4.81 -3.15 -0.16
N VAL A 54 -6.01 -3.66 0.09
CA VAL A 54 -6.95 -3.10 1.07
C VAL A 54 -7.32 -4.18 2.08
N ASP A 55 -7.17 -3.89 3.38
CA ASP A 55 -7.79 -4.74 4.39
C ASP A 55 -9.32 -4.64 4.29
N ILE A 56 -9.96 -5.80 4.18
CA ILE A 56 -11.41 -5.95 4.07
C ILE A 56 -12.13 -5.76 5.40
N SER A 57 -11.40 -5.79 6.52
CA SER A 57 -11.93 -5.65 7.87
C SER A 57 -12.07 -4.19 8.31
N LEU A 58 -11.65 -3.26 7.44
CA LEU A 58 -11.48 -1.82 7.65
C LEU A 58 -12.73 -0.99 7.33
#